data_AF-A0A7V9LZV2-F1
#
_entry.id   AF-A0A7V9LZV2-F1
#
_cell.length_a   1.000
_cell.length_b   1.000
_cell.length_c   1.000
_cell.angle_alpha   90.00
_cell.angle_beta   90.00
_cell.angle_gamma   90.00
#
_symmetry.space_group_name_H-M   'P 1'
#
loop_
_entity.id
_entity.type
_entity.pdbx_description
1 polymer ?
#
loop_
_entity_poly.entity_id
_entity_poly.type
_entity_poly.pdbx_seq_one_letter_code
_entity_poly.pdbx_strand_id
1 'polypeptide(L)'
;VLINWIKLNGYPISGVIEENIQGATDESIIEKCYSSNKIILTHDNDFGKLIFTRFVSFFCIIYLRPGHFDGSFHIPTLKSI
;
A
#
# COMPACT_ATOMS: atom_id res chain seq x y z
N VAL A 1 -0.69 -13.14 6.03
CA VAL A 1 -1.13 -12.82 7.41
C VAL A 1 -1.66 -11.39 7.52
N LEU A 2 -0.86 -10.36 7.21
CA LEU A 2 -1.28 -8.95 7.32
C LEU A 2 -2.54 -8.60 6.51
N ILE A 3 -2.59 -8.98 5.22
CA ILE A 3 -3.76 -8.75 4.36
C ILE A 3 -5.03 -9.35 4.98
N ASN A 4 -4.96 -10.60 5.44
CA ASN A 4 -6.10 -11.27 6.10
C ASN A 4 -6.50 -10.57 7.38
N TRP A 5 -5.54 -10.10 8.19
CA TRP A 5 -5.85 -9.33 9.40
C TRP A 5 -6.57 -8.02 9.06
N ILE A 6 -6.09 -7.26 8.07
CA ILE A 6 -6.74 -6.02 7.61
C ILE A 6 -8.17 -6.30 7.14
N LYS A 7 -8.38 -7.35 6.31
CA LYS A 7 -9.71 -7.79 5.86
C LYS A 7 -10.63 -8.14 7.04
N LEU A 8 -10.13 -8.90 8.03
CA LEU A 8 -10.89 -9.29 9.23
C LEU A 8 -11.26 -8.10 10.13
N ASN A 9 -10.51 -6.99 10.08
CA ASN A 9 -10.84 -5.77 10.81
C ASN A 9 -11.79 -4.84 10.03
N GLY A 10 -12.38 -5.32 8.92
CA GLY A 10 -13.40 -4.59 8.17
C GLY A 10 -12.86 -3.55 7.18
N TYR A 11 -11.54 -3.49 6.96
CA TYR A 11 -10.95 -2.58 6.00
C TYR A 11 -10.91 -3.19 4.59
N PRO A 12 -11.46 -2.52 3.57
CA PRO A 12 -11.39 -2.98 2.20
C PRO A 12 -9.95 -2.89 1.70
N ILE A 13 -9.32 -4.03 1.45
CA ILE A 13 -7.98 -4.15 0.90
C ILE A 13 -7.98 -5.14 -0.26
N SER A 14 -7.32 -4.76 -1.35
CA SER A 14 -7.16 -5.56 -2.55
C SER A 14 -5.70 -5.55 -2.98
N GLY A 15 -5.20 -6.72 -3.38
CA GLY A 15 -3.85 -6.84 -3.94
C GLY A 15 -3.82 -6.49 -5.43
N VAL A 16 -2.65 -6.15 -5.96
CA VAL A 16 -2.46 -5.89 -7.40
C VAL A 16 -2.87 -7.07 -8.29
N ILE A 17 -2.71 -8.30 -7.80
CA ILE A 17 -3.16 -9.53 -8.48
C ILE A 17 -4.70 -9.61 -8.49
N GLU A 18 -5.35 -9.37 -7.34
CA GLU A 18 -6.82 -9.39 -7.22
C GLU A 18 -7.47 -8.31 -8.10
N GLU A 19 -6.78 -7.19 -8.30
CA GLU A 19 -7.24 -6.10 -9.18
C GLU A 19 -6.87 -6.27 -10.66
N ASN A 20 -6.26 -7.39 -11.07
CA ASN A 20 -5.77 -7.63 -12.44
C ASN A 20 -4.85 -6.52 -13.00
N ILE A 21 -4.07 -5.88 -12.13
CA ILE A 21 -3.10 -4.82 -12.47
C ILE A 21 -1.66 -5.29 -12.22
N GLN A 22 -1.41 -6.59 -12.28
CA GLN A 22 -0.06 -7.12 -12.18
C GLN A 22 0.78 -6.61 -13.37
N GLY A 23 1.99 -6.12 -13.09
CA GLY A 23 2.87 -5.53 -14.09
C GLY A 23 2.52 -4.08 -14.46
N ALA A 24 1.52 -3.47 -13.82
CA ALA A 24 1.28 -2.04 -13.88
C ALA A 24 2.50 -1.27 -13.34
N THR A 25 2.80 -0.11 -13.92
CA THR A 25 3.87 0.75 -13.42
C THR A 25 3.45 1.42 -12.12
N ASP A 26 4.41 1.79 -11.27
CA ASP A 26 4.13 2.51 -10.03
C ASP A 26 3.32 3.79 -10.27
N GLU A 27 3.60 4.53 -11.34
CA GLU A 27 2.82 5.73 -11.70
C GLU A 27 1.36 5.40 -11.98
N SER A 28 1.09 4.34 -12.74
CA SER A 28 -0.28 3.94 -13.05
C SER A 28 -1.04 3.46 -11.81
N ILE A 29 -0.35 2.82 -10.86
CA ILE A 29 -0.90 2.44 -9.56
C ILE A 29 -1.22 3.69 -8.74
N ILE A 30 -0.30 4.65 -8.67
CA ILE A 30 -0.49 5.93 -7.97
C ILE A 30 -1.69 6.69 -8.54
N GLU A 31 -1.76 6.86 -9.86
CA GLU A 31 -2.84 7.57 -10.53
C GLU A 31 -4.20 6.91 -10.30
N LYS A 32 -4.27 5.57 -10.39
CA LYS A 32 -5.48 4.81 -10.10
C LYS A 32 -5.93 4.99 -8.65
N CYS A 33 -5.01 4.91 -7.70
CA CYS A 33 -5.30 5.09 -6.29
C CYS A 33 -5.73 6.52 -5.98
N TYR A 34 -5.06 7.52 -6.55
CA TYR A 34 -5.42 8.93 -6.41
C TYR A 34 -6.83 9.22 -6.92
N SER A 35 -7.14 8.77 -8.15
CA SER A 35 -8.46 8.96 -8.77
C SER A 35 -9.60 8.26 -8.01
N SER A 36 -9.27 7.23 -7.23
CA SER A 36 -10.24 6.42 -6.48
C SER A 36 -10.24 6.70 -4.97
N ASN A 37 -9.50 7.72 -4.50
CA ASN A 37 -9.29 7.98 -3.07
C ASN A 37 -8.85 6.74 -2.26
N LYS A 38 -8.01 5.89 -2.86
CA LYS A 38 -7.46 4.69 -2.22
C LYS A 38 -6.07 4.98 -1.62
N ILE A 39 -5.78 4.30 -0.52
CA ILE A 39 -4.47 4.32 0.14
C ILE A 39 -3.59 3.22 -0.46
N ILE A 40 -2.32 3.54 -0.73
CA ILE A 40 -1.32 2.55 -1.12
C ILE A 40 -0.62 2.03 0.13
N LEU A 41 -0.68 0.72 0.36
CA LEU A 41 0.10 0.04 1.41
C LEU A 41 1.22 -0.74 0.73
N THR A 42 2.48 -0.40 1.00
CA THR A 42 3.61 -0.98 0.25
C THR A 42 4.83 -1.23 1.12
N HIS A 43 5.61 -2.26 0.78
CA HIS A 43 6.98 -2.47 1.29
C HIS A 43 8.05 -1.88 0.37
N ASP A 44 7.64 -1.36 -0.79
CA ASP A 44 8.51 -0.77 -1.79
C ASP A 44 8.73 0.71 -1.49
N ASN A 45 10.00 1.09 -1.32
CA ASN A 45 10.39 2.46 -1.01
C ASN A 45 10.33 3.37 -2.25
N ASP A 46 10.31 2.80 -3.46
CA ASP A 46 10.35 3.58 -4.69
C ASP A 46 9.07 4.39 -4.91
N PHE A 47 7.92 3.96 -4.38
CA PHE A 47 6.69 4.77 -4.38
C PHE A 47 6.88 6.14 -3.72
N GLY A 48 7.55 6.18 -2.56
CA GLY A 48 7.84 7.44 -1.87
C GLY A 48 8.78 8.31 -2.69
N LYS A 49 9.83 7.73 -3.26
CA LYS A 49 10.78 8.43 -4.12
C LYS A 49 10.12 9.01 -5.38
N LEU A 50 9.24 8.25 -6.02
CA LEU A 50 8.55 8.66 -7.26
C LEU A 50 7.66 9.89 -7.04
N ILE A 51 6.92 9.95 -5.94
CA ILE A 51 6.10 11.11 -5.59
C ILE A 51 6.95 12.38 -5.56
N PHE A 52 8.07 12.38 -4.84
CA PHE A 52 8.89 13.57 -4.66
C PHE A 52 9.72 13.93 -5.90
N THR A 53 10.15 12.94 -6.66
CA THR A 53 11.00 13.18 -7.84
C THR A 53 10.19 13.55 -9.08
N ARG A 54 8.94 13.09 -9.20
CA ARG A 54 8.09 13.31 -10.38
C ARG A 54 6.86 14.19 -10.10
N PHE A 55 6.71 14.69 -8.88
CA PHE A 55 5.57 15.53 -8.46
C PHE A 55 4.19 14.91 -8.77
N VAL A 56 4.09 13.60 -8.61
CA VAL A 56 2.84 12.87 -8.87
C VAL A 56 1.86 13.12 -7.73
N SER A 57 0.60 13.40 -8.07
CA SER A 57 -0.47 13.54 -7.07
C SER A 57 -0.80 12.17 -6.46
N PHE A 58 -0.92 12.12 -5.14
CA PHE A 58 -1.23 10.91 -4.40
C PHE A 58 -2.18 11.24 -3.26
N PHE A 59 -3.00 10.26 -2.86
CA PHE A 59 -3.91 10.43 -1.72
C PHE A 59 -3.21 10.12 -0.40
N CYS A 60 -2.69 8.90 -0.26
CA CYS A 60 -1.92 8.48 0.91
C CYS A 60 -1.08 7.24 0.56
N ILE A 61 0.16 7.20 1.06
CA ILE A 61 1.02 6.02 0.99
C ILE A 61 1.46 5.66 2.41
N ILE A 62 1.22 4.40 2.79
CA ILE A 62 1.70 3.80 4.02
C ILE A 62 2.84 2.85 3.65
N TYR A 63 4.06 3.25 4.00
CA TYR A 63 5.24 2.43 3.82
C TYR A 63 5.43 1.49 5.02
N LEU A 64 5.44 0.19 4.75
CA LEU A 64 5.74 -0.86 5.70
C LEU A 64 7.22 -1.22 5.58
N ARG A 65 8.05 -0.77 6.53
CA ARG A 65 9.50 -0.96 6.45
C ARG A 65 9.89 -2.45 6.35
N PRO A 66 10.64 -2.88 5.32
CA PRO A 66 11.12 -4.25 5.15
C PRO A 66 12.15 -4.62 6.23
N GLY A 67 12.19 -5.90 6.58
CA GLY A 67 12.79 -6.43 7.83
C GLY A 67 11.74 -6.99 8.80
N HIS A 68 10.47 -6.65 8.58
CA HIS A 68 9.29 -7.15 9.28
C HIS A 68 8.36 -7.92 8.33
N PHE A 69 8.92 -8.79 7.48
CA PHE A 69 8.16 -9.56 6.48
C PHE A 69 7.06 -10.44 7.09
N ASP A 70 7.19 -10.77 8.37
CA ASP A 70 6.12 -11.40 9.11
C ASP A 70 5.09 -10.35 9.54
N GLY A 71 3.84 -10.56 9.10
CA GLY A 71 2.70 -9.75 9.49
C GLY A 71 2.50 -9.67 11.01
N SER A 72 3.08 -10.59 11.79
CA SER A 72 3.13 -10.56 13.26
C SER A 72 3.81 -9.31 13.83
N PHE A 73 4.68 -8.63 13.07
CA PHE A 73 5.31 -7.37 13.49
C PHE A 73 4.48 -6.12 13.16
N HIS A 74 3.75 -6.13 12.04
CA HIS A 74 2.94 -4.98 11.62
C HIS A 74 1.63 -4.88 12.38
N ILE A 75 1.01 -6.02 12.73
CA ILE A 75 -0.27 -6.05 13.44
C ILE A 75 -0.23 -5.33 14.79
N PRO A 76 0.77 -5.56 15.68
CA PRO A 76 0.86 -4.84 16.95
C PRO A 76 0.93 -3.32 16.79
N THR A 77 1.74 -2.84 15.84
CA THR A 77 1.87 -1.41 15.55
C THR A 77 0.57 -0.80 15.05
N LEU A 78 -0.16 -1.51 14.19
CA LEU A 78 -1.48 -1.06 13.70
C LEU A 78 -2.56 -1.10 14.79
N LYS A 79 -2.41 -1.93 15.84
CA LYS A 79 -3.33 -1.98 16.98
C LYS A 79 -3.09 -0.88 18.02
N SER A 80 -1.91 -0.27 18.04
CA SER A 80 -1.54 0.74 19.04
C SER A 80 -1.92 2.17 18.66
N ILE A 81 -2.54 2.37 17.49
CA ILE A 81 -3.01 3.65 16.95
C ILE A 81 -4.54 3.67 17.07
#